data_AF-A0A1R2CLS1-F1
#
_entry.id   AF-A0A1R2CLS1-F1
#
_cell.length_a   1.000
_cell.length_b   1.000
_cell.length_c   1.000
_cell.angle_alpha   90.00
_cell.angle_beta   90.00
_cell.angle_gamma   90.00
#
_symmetry.space_group_name_H-M   'P 1'
#
loop_
_entity.id
_entity.type
_entity.pdbx_description
1 polymer ?
#
loop_
_entity_poly.entity_id
_entity_poly.type
_entity_poly.pdbx_seq_one_letter_code
_entity_poly.pdbx_strand_id
1 'polypeptide(L)'
;MDSYNEDPCVISKDLAYLIDICPSFSDNETICSSCSISEEFFKIYEQEMDNMLEKYANNIIQEPIKEKKKRGRKPLRPNDPIRKKTEIKDKYWLRAFRNFVKNNFSILKKFFTKTELDFWLHYIGKCGKPGKDSGFLSYGKNYKSYLYKEKSFHKVFKAWFLEFGCEELSKKYEFGSDLWFIYHDYALKEIATEGHDCEEIRDILKKKFKPQDHFETVDCFFIN
;
A
#
# COMPACT_ATOMS: atom_id res chain seq x y z
N MET A 1 -14.45 11.67 -36.12
CA MET A 1 -13.09 11.87 -36.67
C MET A 1 -12.17 11.94 -35.48
N ASP A 2 -11.70 10.76 -35.13
CA ASP A 2 -10.89 10.47 -33.96
C ASP A 2 -9.45 10.93 -34.18
N SER A 3 -8.85 11.47 -33.14
CA SER A 3 -7.39 11.60 -33.00
C SER A 3 -7.08 11.43 -31.52
N TYR A 4 -7.05 10.16 -31.10
CA TYR A 4 -6.38 9.78 -29.86
C TYR A 4 -4.89 9.69 -30.20
N ASN A 5 -4.09 10.59 -29.64
CA ASN A 5 -2.65 10.36 -29.52
C ASN A 5 -2.45 9.18 -28.59
N GLU A 6 -2.27 8.00 -29.17
CA GLU A 6 -1.61 6.88 -28.51
C GLU A 6 -0.12 7.20 -28.46
N ASP A 7 0.33 7.85 -27.39
CA ASP A 7 1.72 7.74 -26.97
C ASP A 7 1.81 6.52 -26.05
N PRO A 8 2.29 5.36 -26.54
CA PRO A 8 2.55 4.22 -25.67
C PRO A 8 3.57 4.64 -24.62
N CYS A 9 3.28 4.26 -23.37
CA CYS A 9 4.20 4.42 -22.25
C CYS A 9 5.48 3.63 -22.58
N VAL A 10 6.50 4.33 -23.08
CA VAL A 10 7.82 3.74 -23.35
C VAL A 10 8.47 3.50 -22.00
N ILE A 11 8.31 2.27 -21.49
CA ILE A 11 9.16 1.75 -20.41
C ILE A 11 10.61 1.95 -20.88
N SER A 12 11.44 2.58 -20.04
CA SER A 12 12.86 2.77 -20.35
C SER A 12 13.47 1.42 -20.76
N LYS A 13 14.19 1.39 -21.87
CA LYS A 13 14.85 0.18 -22.39
C LYS A 13 15.77 -0.46 -21.34
N ASP A 14 16.28 0.33 -20.40
CA ASP A 14 17.13 -0.12 -19.31
C ASP A 14 16.37 -0.93 -18.25
N LEU A 15 15.07 -0.65 -18.08
CA LEU A 15 14.18 -1.38 -17.16
C LEU A 15 13.68 -2.69 -17.78
N ALA A 16 13.44 -2.68 -19.10
CA ALA A 16 13.18 -3.91 -19.86
C ALA A 16 14.41 -4.83 -19.85
N TYR A 17 15.62 -4.27 -19.97
CA TYR A 17 16.87 -5.02 -19.91
C TYR A 17 17.09 -5.70 -18.54
N LEU A 18 16.73 -5.06 -17.43
CA LEU A 18 16.83 -5.68 -16.09
C LEU A 18 15.81 -6.81 -15.86
N ILE A 19 14.66 -6.79 -16.54
CA ILE A 19 13.70 -7.91 -16.53
C ILE A 19 14.22 -9.08 -17.37
N ASP A 20 14.99 -8.81 -18.42
CA ASP A 20 15.53 -9.82 -19.35
C ASP A 20 16.80 -10.55 -18.87
N ILE A 21 17.47 -10.08 -17.80
CA ILE A 21 18.63 -10.78 -17.18
C ILE A 21 18.16 -11.86 -16.18
N CYS A 22 16.97 -12.42 -16.36
CA CYS A 22 16.59 -13.70 -15.74
C CYS A 22 16.72 -14.83 -16.78
N PRO A 23 17.89 -15.47 -16.91
CA PRO A 23 18.06 -16.60 -17.82
C PRO A 23 17.46 -17.87 -17.18
N SER A 24 16.18 -18.13 -17.42
CA SER A 24 15.61 -19.46 -17.69
C SER A 24 14.07 -19.41 -17.70
N PHE A 25 13.48 -19.11 -18.86
CA PHE A 25 12.13 -19.56 -19.15
C PHE A 25 12.22 -20.99 -19.70
N SER A 26 11.94 -21.94 -18.81
CA SER A 26 11.47 -23.29 -19.18
C SER A 26 9.95 -23.26 -19.03
N ASP A 27 9.22 -23.62 -20.08
CA ASP A 27 7.76 -23.46 -20.22
C ASP A 27 6.89 -24.35 -19.33
N ASN A 28 7.37 -24.74 -18.15
CA ASN A 28 6.54 -25.40 -17.14
C ASN A 28 7.04 -25.06 -15.73
N GLU A 29 6.08 -24.73 -14.86
CA GLU A 29 6.16 -24.63 -13.39
C GLU A 29 6.33 -23.24 -12.75
N THR A 30 5.36 -23.00 -11.85
CA THR A 30 5.30 -22.13 -10.66
C THR A 30 6.35 -21.02 -10.52
N ILE A 31 5.86 -19.78 -10.60
CA ILE A 31 6.58 -18.52 -10.39
C ILE A 31 7.48 -18.60 -9.15
N CYS A 32 8.79 -18.55 -9.41
CA CYS A 32 9.88 -18.63 -8.46
C CYS A 32 9.86 -17.46 -7.46
N SER A 33 9.69 -17.78 -6.17
CA SER A 33 9.66 -16.88 -5.02
C SER A 33 11.06 -16.57 -4.47
N SER A 34 12.05 -16.32 -5.33
CA SER A 34 13.41 -16.02 -4.89
C SER A 34 14.12 -14.93 -5.69
N CYS A 35 13.43 -13.82 -5.97
CA CYS A 35 14.11 -12.58 -6.34
C CYS A 35 14.33 -11.76 -5.07
N SER A 36 15.50 -11.94 -4.44
CA SER A 36 16.02 -10.97 -3.48
C SER A 36 16.23 -9.65 -4.22
N ILE A 37 15.27 -8.75 -4.09
CA ILE A 37 15.31 -7.40 -4.67
C ILE A 37 16.60 -6.73 -4.20
N SER A 38 17.54 -6.45 -5.12
CA SER A 38 18.85 -5.91 -4.77
C SER A 38 18.73 -4.47 -4.25
N GLU A 39 19.71 -4.04 -3.46
CA GLU A 39 19.76 -2.67 -2.94
C GLU A 39 19.91 -1.62 -4.07
N GLU A 40 20.52 -2.00 -5.21
CA GLU A 40 20.48 -1.20 -6.44
C GLU A 40 19.06 -1.01 -6.98
N PHE A 41 18.18 -2.02 -6.88
CA PHE A 41 16.81 -1.91 -7.35
C PHE A 41 16.02 -0.89 -6.53
N PHE A 42 16.21 -0.83 -5.21
CA PHE A 42 15.58 0.19 -4.36
C PHE A 42 16.03 1.60 -4.74
N LYS A 43 17.31 1.81 -5.05
CA LYS A 43 17.82 3.12 -5.49
C LYS A 43 17.26 3.55 -6.85
N ILE A 44 17.18 2.61 -7.80
CA ILE A 44 16.56 2.86 -9.12
C ILE A 44 15.07 3.17 -8.94
N TYR A 45 14.39 2.46 -8.05
CA TYR A 45 12.97 2.68 -7.74
C TYR A 45 12.71 4.05 -7.11
N GLU A 46 13.53 4.47 -6.14
CA GLU A 46 13.45 5.80 -5.54
C GLU A 46 13.69 6.90 -6.58
N GLN A 47 14.68 6.71 -7.44
CA GLN A 47 15.02 7.68 -8.47
C GLN A 47 13.95 7.81 -9.57
N GLU A 48 13.31 6.70 -9.96
CA GLU A 48 12.19 6.72 -10.90
C GLU A 48 10.94 7.37 -10.28
N MET A 49 10.72 7.17 -8.97
CA MET A 49 9.67 7.87 -8.22
C MET A 49 9.87 9.38 -8.23
N ASP A 50 11.10 9.85 -7.98
CA ASP A 50 11.42 11.27 -7.97
C ASP A 50 11.28 11.90 -9.36
N ASN A 51 11.74 11.21 -10.41
CA ASN A 51 11.61 11.65 -11.80
C ASN A 51 10.14 11.79 -12.23
N MET A 52 9.28 10.86 -11.81
CA MET A 52 7.84 10.93 -12.10
C MET A 52 7.18 12.10 -11.36
N LEU A 53 7.52 12.31 -10.09
CA LEU A 53 7.03 13.46 -9.32
C LEU A 53 7.44 14.80 -9.95
N GLU A 54 8.67 14.92 -10.46
CA GLU A 54 9.13 16.10 -11.19
C GLU A 54 8.41 16.32 -12.52
N LYS A 55 8.16 15.25 -13.30
CA LYS A 55 7.38 15.34 -14.55
C LYS A 55 5.96 15.87 -14.29
N TYR A 56 5.30 15.41 -13.23
CA TYR A 56 3.99 15.95 -12.86
C TYR A 56 4.08 17.37 -12.31
N ALA A 57 5.14 17.72 -11.58
CA ALA A 57 5.37 19.10 -11.12
C ALA A 57 5.53 20.07 -12.30
N ASN A 58 6.20 19.65 -13.37
CA ASN A 58 6.46 20.46 -14.56
C ASN A 58 5.26 20.55 -15.52
N ASN A 59 4.41 19.52 -15.60
CA ASN A 59 3.16 19.54 -16.39
C ASN A 59 2.04 20.40 -15.77
N ILE A 60 2.25 20.98 -14.58
CA ILE A 60 1.32 21.93 -13.94
C ILE A 60 1.40 23.33 -14.58
N ILE A 61 2.39 23.61 -15.43
CA ILE A 61 2.50 24.84 -16.22
C ILE A 61 1.77 24.66 -17.56
N GLN A 62 0.49 24.28 -17.52
CA GLN A 62 -0.40 24.47 -18.67
C GLN A 62 -1.51 25.44 -18.28
N GLU A 63 -1.71 26.43 -19.16
CA GLU A 63 -2.53 27.62 -18.94
C GLU A 63 -3.96 27.31 -18.46
N PRO A 64 -4.55 28.19 -17.64
CA PRO A 64 -5.86 27.94 -17.04
C PRO A 64 -6.96 27.98 -18.11
N ILE A 65 -7.47 26.80 -18.49
CA ILE A 65 -8.72 26.67 -19.26
C ILE A 65 -9.85 27.30 -18.43
N LYS A 66 -10.40 28.41 -18.93
CA LYS A 66 -11.51 29.14 -18.31
C LYS A 66 -12.83 28.37 -18.45
N GLU A 67 -13.04 27.35 -17.63
CA GLU A 67 -14.38 26.75 -17.50
C GLU A 67 -15.26 27.52 -16.51
N LYS A 68 -16.53 27.72 -16.90
CA LYS A 68 -17.53 28.48 -16.16
C LYS A 68 -17.78 27.87 -14.76
N LYS A 69 -17.60 28.68 -13.72
CA LYS A 69 -17.77 28.31 -12.30
C LYS A 69 -19.20 27.86 -12.00
N LYS A 70 -19.42 26.54 -11.90
CA LYS A 70 -20.58 26.01 -11.15
C LYS A 70 -20.35 26.29 -9.66
N ARG A 71 -21.36 26.82 -8.96
CA ARG A 71 -21.33 26.99 -7.50
C ARG A 71 -21.18 25.60 -6.87
N GLY A 72 -19.98 25.31 -6.37
CA GLY A 72 -19.63 24.11 -5.62
C GLY A 72 -18.49 24.44 -4.67
N ARG A 73 -18.41 23.72 -3.55
CA ARG A 73 -17.31 23.86 -2.58
C ARG A 73 -15.97 23.71 -3.31
N LYS A 74 -15.07 24.70 -3.13
CA LYS A 74 -13.70 24.63 -3.67
C LYS A 74 -13.05 23.30 -3.24
N PRO A 75 -12.34 22.58 -4.13
CA PRO A 75 -11.53 21.43 -3.74
C PRO A 75 -10.49 21.86 -2.70
N LEU A 76 -10.28 21.01 -1.68
CA LEU A 76 -9.49 21.31 -0.48
C LEU A 76 -8.00 21.59 -0.78
N ARG A 77 -7.49 21.11 -1.93
CA ARG A 77 -6.14 21.35 -2.45
C ARG A 77 -6.18 21.39 -3.99
N PRO A 78 -5.90 22.53 -4.63
CA PRO A 78 -5.97 22.66 -6.09
C PRO A 78 -4.89 21.89 -6.87
N ASN A 79 -3.74 21.61 -6.25
CA ASN A 79 -2.53 21.07 -6.90
C ASN A 79 -2.26 19.58 -6.59
N ASP A 80 -3.26 18.83 -6.12
CA ASP A 80 -3.15 17.37 -5.94
C ASP A 80 -3.49 16.70 -7.29
N PRO A 81 -2.57 15.93 -7.93
CA PRO A 81 -2.74 15.41 -9.28
C PRO A 81 -3.95 14.48 -9.42
N ILE A 82 -4.46 13.94 -8.32
CA ILE A 82 -5.73 13.24 -8.30
C ILE A 82 -6.67 13.94 -7.33
N ARG A 83 -7.66 14.64 -7.90
CA ARG A 83 -8.83 15.26 -7.24
C ARG A 83 -9.74 14.23 -6.49
N LYS A 84 -9.22 13.11 -5.99
CA LYS A 84 -9.93 12.17 -5.12
C LYS A 84 -9.71 12.59 -3.68
N LYS A 85 -10.82 12.79 -2.96
CA LYS A 85 -10.82 13.06 -1.52
C LYS A 85 -9.93 12.03 -0.81
N THR A 86 -9.01 12.49 0.04
CA THR A 86 -8.17 11.66 0.93
C THR A 86 -8.96 10.54 1.60
N GLU A 87 -10.22 10.82 1.92
CA GLU A 87 -11.20 9.88 2.47
C GLU A 87 -11.40 8.59 1.65
N ILE A 88 -11.25 8.61 0.32
CA ILE A 88 -11.37 7.38 -0.50
C ILE A 88 -10.16 6.47 -0.27
N LYS A 89 -8.96 7.05 -0.19
CA LYS A 89 -7.71 6.33 0.08
C LYS A 89 -7.70 5.81 1.52
N ASP A 90 -8.12 6.65 2.48
CA ASP A 90 -8.35 6.27 3.89
C ASP A 90 -9.30 5.08 3.98
N LYS A 91 -10.48 5.17 3.34
CA LYS A 91 -11.48 4.11 3.38
C LYS A 91 -10.97 2.80 2.79
N TYR A 92 -10.14 2.84 1.75
CA TYR A 92 -9.56 1.64 1.16
C TYR A 92 -8.64 0.94 2.17
N TRP A 93 -7.59 1.64 2.61
CA TRP A 93 -6.57 1.07 3.49
C TRP A 93 -7.11 0.69 4.86
N LEU A 94 -7.86 1.58 5.50
CA LEU A 94 -8.40 1.33 6.84
C LEU A 94 -9.45 0.22 6.84
N ARG A 95 -10.17 0.00 5.73
CA ARG A 95 -11.10 -1.13 5.63
C ARG A 95 -10.37 -2.45 5.41
N ALA A 96 -9.39 -2.48 4.52
CA ALA A 96 -8.56 -3.66 4.28
C ALA A 96 -7.85 -4.10 5.56
N PHE A 97 -7.16 -3.16 6.23
CA PHE A 97 -6.49 -3.41 7.49
C PHE A 97 -7.45 -3.88 8.59
N ARG A 98 -8.60 -3.22 8.76
CA ARG A 98 -9.58 -3.63 9.77
C ARG A 98 -10.08 -5.06 9.55
N ASN A 99 -10.30 -5.44 8.29
CA ASN A 99 -10.72 -6.80 7.95
C ASN A 99 -9.62 -7.81 8.30
N PHE A 100 -8.37 -7.51 7.96
CA PHE A 100 -7.22 -8.33 8.35
C PHE A 100 -7.16 -8.53 9.87
N VAL A 101 -7.21 -7.44 10.65
CA VAL A 101 -7.13 -7.50 12.11
C VAL A 101 -8.29 -8.30 12.68
N LYS A 102 -9.52 -8.07 12.19
CA LYS A 102 -10.71 -8.77 12.67
C LYS A 102 -10.61 -10.29 12.43
N ASN A 103 -10.13 -10.71 11.26
CA ASN A 103 -10.02 -12.12 10.92
C ASN A 103 -8.90 -12.83 11.69
N ASN A 104 -7.87 -12.09 12.08
CA ASN A 104 -6.68 -12.62 12.74
C ASN A 104 -6.57 -12.22 14.22
N PHE A 105 -7.66 -11.71 14.81
CA PHE A 105 -7.63 -11.08 16.14
C PHE A 105 -7.21 -12.05 17.25
N SER A 106 -7.56 -13.33 17.15
CA SER A 106 -7.19 -14.37 18.12
C SER A 106 -5.66 -14.54 18.26
N ILE A 107 -4.93 -14.30 17.18
CA ILE A 107 -3.47 -14.33 17.12
C ILE A 107 -2.93 -12.98 17.56
N LEU A 108 -3.46 -11.89 17.00
CA LEU A 108 -2.98 -10.53 17.23
C LEU A 108 -3.12 -10.07 18.69
N LYS A 109 -4.20 -10.47 19.37
CA LYS A 109 -4.46 -10.08 20.77
C LYS A 109 -3.36 -10.48 21.75
N LYS A 110 -2.51 -11.45 21.38
CA LYS A 110 -1.36 -11.89 22.19
C LYS A 110 -0.23 -10.85 22.23
N PHE A 111 -0.23 -9.91 21.29
CA PHE A 111 0.78 -8.84 21.18
C PHE A 111 0.31 -7.53 21.81
N PHE A 112 -0.92 -7.49 22.33
CA PHE A 112 -1.51 -6.28 22.89
C PHE A 112 -1.48 -6.35 24.41
N THR A 113 -1.03 -5.25 25.01
CA THR A 113 -1.18 -5.03 26.45
C THR A 113 -2.65 -4.97 26.83
N LYS A 114 -2.94 -5.18 28.12
CA LYS A 114 -4.32 -5.08 28.62
C LYS A 114 -4.96 -3.73 28.31
N THR A 115 -4.18 -2.65 28.33
CA THR A 115 -4.63 -1.29 28.02
C THR A 115 -4.90 -1.08 26.53
N GLU A 116 -4.15 -1.74 25.64
CA GLU A 116 -4.36 -1.66 24.19
C GLU A 116 -5.57 -2.50 23.75
N LEU A 117 -5.88 -3.59 24.45
CA LEU A 117 -6.97 -4.50 24.10
C LEU A 117 -8.33 -3.78 24.01
N ASP A 118 -8.61 -2.83 24.88
CA ASP A 118 -9.87 -2.07 24.87
C ASP A 118 -10.01 -1.26 23.57
N PHE A 119 -8.93 -0.62 23.12
CA PHE A 119 -8.90 0.06 21.82
C PHE A 119 -9.16 -0.92 20.69
N TRP A 120 -8.44 -2.04 20.65
CA TRP A 120 -8.55 -3.00 19.54
C TRP A 120 -9.92 -3.66 19.46
N LEU A 121 -10.51 -4.01 20.61
CA LEU A 121 -11.88 -4.55 20.70
C LEU A 121 -12.90 -3.54 20.19
N HIS A 122 -12.75 -2.26 20.58
CA HIS A 122 -13.61 -1.19 20.08
C HIS A 122 -13.44 -1.00 18.55
N TYR A 123 -12.19 -0.96 18.07
CA TYR A 123 -11.83 -0.79 16.66
C TYR A 123 -12.45 -1.88 15.75
N ILE A 124 -12.31 -3.15 16.12
CA ILE A 124 -12.88 -4.28 15.34
C ILE A 124 -14.38 -4.48 15.59
N GLY A 125 -14.92 -3.91 16.66
CA GLY A 125 -16.33 -3.92 17.01
C GLY A 125 -17.19 -3.03 16.09
N LYS A 126 -18.52 -3.09 16.27
CA LYS A 126 -19.47 -2.27 15.49
C LYS A 126 -19.22 -0.77 15.69
N CYS A 127 -18.91 -0.35 16.92
CA CYS A 127 -18.72 1.06 17.29
C CYS A 127 -17.51 1.70 16.60
N GLY A 128 -16.42 0.95 16.38
CA GLY A 128 -15.22 1.42 15.70
C GLY A 128 -15.27 1.38 14.17
N LYS A 129 -16.36 0.88 13.57
CA LYS A 129 -16.55 0.88 12.11
C LYS A 129 -17.29 2.15 11.68
N PRO A 130 -16.71 3.01 10.83
CA PRO A 130 -17.43 4.19 10.37
C PRO A 130 -18.73 3.86 9.59
N GLY A 131 -19.81 4.58 9.91
CA GLY A 131 -21.14 4.41 9.31
C GLY A 131 -22.27 5.06 10.10
N LYS A 132 -23.48 5.06 9.52
CA LYS A 132 -24.73 5.41 10.20
C LYS A 132 -24.90 4.43 11.38
N ASP A 133 -25.14 4.94 12.59
CA ASP A 133 -25.28 4.17 13.84
C ASP A 133 -23.97 3.66 14.47
N SER A 134 -22.83 4.28 14.15
CA SER A 134 -21.53 4.00 14.80
C SER A 134 -20.96 5.21 15.53
N GLY A 135 -19.84 5.04 16.25
CA GLY A 135 -19.13 6.16 16.88
C GLY A 135 -18.50 7.14 15.89
N PHE A 136 -18.45 6.80 14.59
CA PHE A 136 -17.81 7.61 13.56
C PHE A 136 -18.65 7.66 12.27
N LEU A 137 -19.04 8.85 11.81
CA LEU A 137 -19.84 8.96 10.58
C LEU A 137 -19.05 8.62 9.31
N SER A 138 -17.73 8.83 9.32
CA SER A 138 -16.87 8.61 8.15
C SER A 138 -15.41 8.37 8.54
N TYR A 139 -14.56 8.08 7.54
CA TYR A 139 -13.11 7.90 7.71
C TYR A 139 -12.34 9.24 7.81
N GLY A 140 -13.04 10.31 8.20
CA GLY A 140 -12.49 11.66 8.27
C GLY A 140 -11.62 11.91 9.51
N LYS A 141 -11.37 13.19 9.78
CA LYS A 141 -10.45 13.68 10.83
C LYS A 141 -10.70 13.03 12.20
N ASN A 142 -11.95 13.01 12.68
CA ASN A 142 -12.26 12.48 14.02
C ASN A 142 -11.92 11.00 14.17
N TYR A 143 -12.15 10.20 13.12
CA TYR A 143 -11.80 8.78 13.13
C TYR A 143 -10.29 8.62 13.17
N LYS A 144 -9.55 9.33 12.30
CA LYS A 144 -8.09 9.27 12.29
C LYS A 144 -7.48 9.75 13.61
N SER A 145 -8.00 10.83 14.19
CA SER A 145 -7.57 11.28 15.52
C SER A 145 -7.84 10.25 16.62
N TYR A 146 -8.89 9.43 16.50
CA TYR A 146 -9.10 8.30 17.42
C TYR A 146 -8.07 7.20 17.20
N LEU A 147 -7.82 6.81 15.95
CA LEU A 147 -6.84 5.76 15.62
C LEU A 147 -5.42 6.18 16.04
N TYR A 148 -5.04 7.42 15.75
CA TYR A 148 -3.67 7.92 15.94
C TYR A 148 -3.36 8.31 17.38
N LYS A 149 -4.36 8.31 18.27
CA LYS A 149 -4.12 8.38 19.71
C LYS A 149 -3.47 7.11 20.24
N GLU A 150 -3.70 5.97 19.58
CA GLU A 150 -3.22 4.68 20.00
C GLU A 150 -1.93 4.32 19.25
N LYS A 151 -0.80 4.25 19.98
CA LYS A 151 0.51 3.97 19.35
C LYS A 151 0.56 2.56 18.75
N SER A 152 -0.13 1.60 19.37
CA SER A 152 -0.18 0.24 18.84
C SER A 152 -0.87 0.17 17.47
N PHE A 153 -1.83 1.06 17.17
CA PHE A 153 -2.46 1.14 15.86
C PHE A 153 -1.43 1.37 14.75
N HIS A 154 -0.57 2.40 14.90
CA HIS A 154 0.45 2.73 13.91
C HIS A 154 1.45 1.58 13.73
N LYS A 155 1.91 0.98 14.84
CA LYS A 155 2.84 -0.16 14.79
C LYS A 155 2.29 -1.31 13.97
N VAL A 156 1.07 -1.74 14.27
CA VAL A 156 0.45 -2.91 13.63
C VAL A 156 0.05 -2.58 12.19
N PHE A 157 -0.46 -1.37 11.92
CA PHE A 157 -0.77 -0.93 10.57
C PHE A 157 0.49 -0.91 9.71
N LYS A 158 1.59 -0.32 10.19
CA LYS A 158 2.86 -0.26 9.47
C LYS A 158 3.42 -1.65 9.20
N ALA A 159 3.46 -2.54 10.20
CA ALA A 159 3.88 -3.92 10.02
C ALA A 159 3.04 -4.66 8.97
N TRP A 160 1.71 -4.52 9.03
CA TRP A 160 0.81 -5.12 8.05
C TRP A 160 1.00 -4.54 6.65
N PHE A 161 1.14 -3.22 6.54
CA PHE A 161 1.29 -2.54 5.27
C PHE A 161 2.61 -2.92 4.58
N LEU A 162 3.72 -2.98 5.31
CA LEU A 162 5.01 -3.38 4.76
C LEU A 162 5.02 -4.84 4.29
N GLU A 163 4.22 -5.70 4.92
CA GLU A 163 4.22 -7.13 4.59
C GLU A 163 3.18 -7.50 3.52
N PHE A 164 1.99 -6.91 3.57
CA PHE A 164 0.84 -7.29 2.74
C PHE A 164 0.31 -6.14 1.88
N GLY A 165 0.82 -4.93 2.02
CA GLY A 165 0.29 -3.74 1.34
C GLY A 165 0.36 -3.86 -0.19
N CYS A 166 1.49 -4.33 -0.72
CA CYS A 166 1.65 -4.55 -2.16
C CYS A 166 0.67 -5.60 -2.70
N GLU A 167 0.52 -6.74 -2.01
CA GLU A 167 -0.41 -7.81 -2.40
C GLU A 167 -1.86 -7.30 -2.34
N GLU A 168 -2.24 -6.62 -1.26
CA GLU A 168 -3.58 -6.06 -1.09
C GLU A 168 -3.91 -5.03 -2.18
N LEU A 169 -2.94 -4.20 -2.56
CA LEU A 169 -3.12 -3.18 -3.60
C LEU A 169 -3.21 -3.79 -5.00
N SER A 170 -2.44 -4.84 -5.26
CA SER A 170 -2.43 -5.57 -6.53
C SER A 170 -3.76 -6.26 -6.83
N LYS A 171 -4.61 -6.51 -5.82
CA LYS A 171 -5.99 -7.00 -6.01
C LYS A 171 -6.89 -5.99 -6.73
N LYS A 172 -6.50 -4.71 -6.75
CA LYS A 172 -7.36 -3.62 -7.25
C LYS A 172 -6.73 -2.83 -8.39
N TYR A 173 -5.42 -2.64 -8.38
CA TYR A 173 -4.70 -1.89 -9.40
C TYR A 173 -3.51 -2.71 -9.88
N GLU A 174 -3.22 -2.60 -11.17
CA GLU A 174 -2.02 -3.19 -11.76
C GLU A 174 -0.77 -2.62 -11.10
N PHE A 175 0.19 -3.50 -10.78
CA PHE A 175 1.46 -3.11 -10.18
C PHE A 175 2.21 -2.16 -11.11
N GLY A 176 2.75 -1.07 -10.56
CA GLY A 176 3.44 -0.05 -11.34
C GLY A 176 2.52 0.94 -12.09
N SER A 177 1.19 0.82 -11.98
CA SER A 177 0.29 1.85 -12.51
C SER A 177 0.29 3.12 -11.64
N ASP A 178 -0.05 4.27 -12.23
CA ASP A 178 -0.18 5.56 -11.50
C ASP A 178 -1.07 5.45 -10.26
N LEU A 179 -2.22 4.75 -10.39
CA LEU A 179 -3.16 4.57 -9.29
C LEU A 179 -2.59 3.68 -8.19
N TRP A 180 -1.75 2.70 -8.54
CA TRP A 180 -1.05 1.88 -7.58
C TRP A 180 -0.08 2.75 -6.76
N PHE A 181 0.80 3.50 -7.43
CA PHE A 181 1.76 4.38 -6.75
C PHE A 181 1.08 5.38 -5.82
N ILE A 182 0.00 6.01 -6.28
CA ILE A 182 -0.71 7.04 -5.52
C ILE A 182 -1.38 6.50 -4.25
N TYR A 183 -1.83 5.25 -4.26
CA TYR A 183 -2.40 4.61 -3.07
C TYR A 183 -1.31 4.12 -2.12
N HIS A 184 -0.23 3.56 -2.66
CA HIS A 184 0.90 3.09 -1.89
C HIS A 184 1.61 4.25 -1.16
N ASP A 185 1.99 5.30 -1.90
CA ASP A 185 2.64 6.50 -1.36
C ASP A 185 1.77 7.19 -0.28
N TYR A 186 0.46 7.25 -0.52
CA TYR A 186 -0.47 7.79 0.46
C TYR A 186 -0.47 7.01 1.78
N ALA A 187 -0.56 5.67 1.73
CA ALA A 187 -0.54 4.87 2.95
C ALA A 187 0.77 5.05 3.72
N LEU A 188 1.89 5.06 3.00
CA LEU A 188 3.21 5.25 3.58
C LEU A 188 3.34 6.61 4.30
N LYS A 189 2.96 7.69 3.62
CA LYS A 189 3.13 9.07 4.11
C LYS A 189 2.07 9.55 5.09
N GLU A 190 0.85 9.02 5.07
CA GLU A 190 -0.28 9.56 5.83
C GLU A 190 -0.81 8.64 6.93
N ILE A 191 -0.52 7.33 6.86
CA ILE A 191 -1.02 6.33 7.82
C ILE A 191 0.12 5.59 8.52
N ALA A 192 1.09 5.10 7.75
CA ALA A 192 2.25 4.37 8.24
C ALA A 192 3.44 5.29 8.60
N THR A 193 3.15 6.54 8.98
CA THR A 193 4.15 7.57 9.31
C THR A 193 5.15 7.11 10.37
N GLU A 194 6.37 7.63 10.26
CA GLU A 194 7.49 7.30 11.15
C GLU A 194 7.22 7.62 12.62
N GLY A 195 7.81 6.82 13.51
CA GLY A 195 7.78 7.08 14.96
C GLY A 195 7.64 5.83 15.83
N HIS A 196 7.36 4.66 15.25
CA HIS A 196 7.25 3.42 16.00
C HIS A 196 7.95 2.26 15.31
N ASP A 197 8.88 1.64 16.02
CA ASP A 197 9.46 0.35 15.66
C ASP A 197 8.36 -0.69 15.54
N CYS A 198 8.35 -1.39 14.41
CA CYS A 198 7.37 -2.40 14.04
C CYS A 198 8.02 -3.73 13.60
N GLU A 199 9.35 -3.87 13.68
CA GLU A 199 10.05 -5.04 13.15
C GLU A 199 9.63 -6.33 13.87
N GLU A 200 9.51 -6.31 15.19
CA GLU A 200 9.06 -7.47 15.97
C GLU A 200 7.67 -7.96 15.49
N ILE A 201 6.72 -7.03 15.34
CA ILE A 201 5.37 -7.37 14.88
C ILE A 201 5.40 -7.85 13.43
N ARG A 202 6.19 -7.19 12.57
CA ARG A 202 6.34 -7.56 11.15
C ARG A 202 6.89 -8.97 11.00
N ASP A 203 7.95 -9.33 11.72
CA ASP A 203 8.54 -10.67 11.69
C ASP A 203 7.54 -11.74 12.11
N ILE A 204 6.73 -11.44 13.13
CA ILE A 204 5.67 -12.33 13.58
C ILE A 204 4.60 -12.48 12.51
N LEU A 205 4.16 -11.37 11.90
CA LEU A 205 3.18 -11.40 10.82
C LEU A 205 3.68 -12.25 9.65
N LYS A 206 4.93 -12.04 9.25
CA LYS A 206 5.61 -12.82 8.21
C LYS A 206 5.63 -14.31 8.56
N LYS A 207 6.08 -14.68 9.78
CA LYS A 207 6.14 -16.08 10.22
C LYS A 207 4.79 -16.77 10.34
N LYS A 208 3.72 -16.03 10.66
CA LYS A 208 2.39 -16.60 10.95
C LYS A 208 1.45 -16.60 9.77
N PHE A 209 1.60 -15.66 8.84
CA PHE A 209 0.61 -15.42 7.78
C PHE A 209 1.20 -15.47 6.38
N LYS A 210 2.53 -15.42 6.22
CA LYS A 210 3.14 -15.84 4.96
C LYS A 210 3.31 -17.35 4.99
N PRO A 211 3.02 -18.07 3.89
CA PRO A 211 3.43 -19.47 3.79
C PRO A 211 4.92 -19.55 4.08
N GLN A 212 5.29 -20.43 5.01
CA GLN A 212 6.69 -20.85 5.10
C GLN A 212 6.92 -21.63 3.82
N ASP A 213 7.75 -21.10 2.92
CA ASP A 213 8.34 -21.93 1.88
C ASP A 213 9.09 -23.02 2.64
N HIS A 214 8.49 -24.22 2.70
CA HIS A 214 9.22 -25.41 3.09
C HIS A 214 10.31 -25.56 2.03
N PHE A 215 11.49 -25.03 2.32
CA PHE A 215 12.72 -25.53 1.73
C PHE A 215 12.85 -26.97 2.22
N GLU A 216 12.17 -27.90 1.55
CA GLU A 216 12.71 -29.23 1.42
C GLU A 216 14.07 -29.04 0.78
N THR A 217 15.11 -29.10 1.61
CA THR A 217 16.44 -29.46 1.16
C THR A 217 16.26 -30.79 0.46
N VAL A 218 16.05 -30.76 -0.85
CA VAL A 218 16.29 -31.90 -1.72
C VAL A 218 17.78 -32.11 -1.62
N ASP A 219 18.16 -32.95 -0.66
CA ASP A 219 19.43 -33.61 -0.57
C ASP A 219 19.64 -34.30 -1.92
N CYS A 220 20.35 -33.64 -2.83
CA CYS A 220 20.94 -34.26 -4.01
C CYS A 220 22.10 -35.15 -3.55
N PHE A 221 21.78 -36.21 -2.80
CA PHE A 221 22.66 -37.33 -2.58
C PHE A 221 22.35 -38.40 -3.64
N PHE A 222 23.29 -38.51 -4.58
CA PHE A 222 23.70 -39.71 -5.32
C PHE A 222 22.69 -40.86 -5.48
N ILE A 223 22.31 -41.15 -6.72
CA ILE A 223 22.30 -42.53 -7.22
C ILE A 223 22.93 -42.53 -8.63
N ASN A 224 23.87 -43.45 -8.81
CA ASN A 224 24.77 -43.66 -9.96
C ASN A 224 24.07 -43.82 -11.31
#